data_AF-A0A9D5VK09-F1
#
_entry.id   AF-A0A9D5VK09-F1
#
_cell.length_a   1.000
_cell.length_b   1.000
_cell.length_c   1.000
_cell.angle_alpha   90.00
_cell.angle_beta   90.00
_cell.angle_gamma   90.00
#
_symmetry.space_group_name_H-M   'P 1'
#
loop_
_entity.id
_entity.type
_entity.pdbx_description
1 polymer ?
#
loop_
_entity_poly.entity_id
_entity_poly.type
_entity_poly.pdbx_seq_one_letter_code
_entity_poly.pdbx_strand_id
1 'polypeptide(L)'
;MKIVIFFLALSFIAILDAECVSASKGQYAEADFDFHPIAGCPENSLCTKAMGEKRIAWNKLIDTHNNFHDLEKYRREHGILVEVWTTLENPVEVEGKPLVAIATWESPCAFHRGKTSRKIYTAETFISSKNKIPEELRKEIFFRPFLLAPISEKDASVKIKMFHAPLDGSLLILSGGKLKFLRETNGIYYLLVIDDKESWEIVANDEKQSPREEVECYPWIVKVFEEKLNANKIYEKAICYKITDIKTKSVYLLLTVASCRS
;
A
#
# COMPACT_ATOMS: atom_id res chain seq x y z
N MET A 1 41.35 -28.51 50.31
CA MET A 1 40.67 -28.85 49.04
C MET A 1 41.11 -27.83 48.02
N LYS A 2 41.94 -28.23 47.04
CA LYS A 2 42.65 -27.32 46.13
C LYS A 2 41.75 -26.95 44.95
N ILE A 3 41.57 -25.64 44.74
CA ILE A 3 40.87 -25.08 43.59
C ILE A 3 41.86 -25.03 42.42
N VAL A 4 41.55 -25.77 41.35
CA VAL A 4 42.31 -25.76 40.10
C VAL A 4 41.66 -24.75 39.17
N ILE A 5 42.38 -23.66 38.88
CA ILE A 5 42.00 -22.63 37.91
C ILE A 5 42.64 -23.02 36.58
N PHE A 6 41.81 -23.34 35.58
CA PHE A 6 42.26 -23.58 34.20
C PHE A 6 42.26 -22.25 33.43
N PHE A 7 43.45 -21.73 33.13
CA PHE A 7 43.64 -20.63 32.18
C PHE A 7 43.70 -21.20 30.76
N LEU A 8 42.69 -20.90 29.93
CA LEU A 8 42.73 -21.12 28.49
C LEU A 8 43.15 -19.80 27.82
N ALA A 9 44.42 -19.74 27.42
CA ALA A 9 44.93 -18.70 26.55
C ALA A 9 44.52 -19.01 25.10
N LEU A 10 43.58 -18.23 24.55
CA LEU A 10 43.32 -18.23 23.11
C LEU A 10 44.23 -17.20 22.44
N SER A 11 45.17 -17.70 21.66
CA SER A 11 46.03 -16.94 20.76
C SER A 11 45.20 -16.41 19.58
N PHE A 12 45.06 -15.09 19.48
CA PHE A 12 44.60 -14.43 18.25
C PHE A 12 45.75 -14.38 17.25
N ILE A 13 45.63 -15.14 16.17
CA ILE A 13 46.48 -15.00 14.99
C ILE A 13 45.90 -13.86 14.15
N ALA A 14 46.62 -12.76 14.08
CA ALA A 14 46.37 -11.69 13.11
C ALA A 14 46.84 -12.19 11.73
N ILE A 15 45.92 -12.28 10.78
CA ILE A 15 46.23 -12.41 9.35
C ILE A 15 46.05 -11.02 8.75
N LEU A 16 47.16 -10.31 8.60
CA LEU A 16 47.32 -9.19 7.68
C LEU A 16 48.17 -9.73 6.53
N ASP A 17 47.62 -9.69 5.32
CA ASP A 17 48.26 -9.18 4.10
C ASP A 17 47.48 -9.68 2.88
N ALA A 18 47.05 -8.73 2.05
CA ALA A 18 47.45 -8.62 0.65
C ALA A 18 46.45 -7.76 -0.15
N GLU A 19 46.90 -6.54 -0.44
CA GLU A 19 46.92 -5.99 -1.79
C GLU A 19 45.59 -5.96 -2.59
N CYS A 20 44.83 -4.88 -2.44
CA CYS A 20 43.94 -4.42 -3.52
C CYS A 20 44.77 -3.63 -4.55
N VAL A 21 45.25 -4.37 -5.54
CA VAL A 21 45.93 -3.85 -6.74
C VAL A 21 44.93 -3.21 -7.70
N SER A 22 45.28 -1.97 -8.06
CA SER A 22 44.93 -1.23 -9.27
C SER A 22 43.46 -1.07 -9.68
N ALA A 23 43.02 0.17 -9.55
CA ALA A 23 42.05 0.79 -10.43
C ALA A 23 42.46 0.60 -11.91
N SER A 24 41.73 -0.27 -12.61
CA SER A 24 41.62 -0.17 -14.06
C SER A 24 40.28 0.49 -14.37
N LYS A 25 40.34 1.50 -15.24
CA LYS A 25 39.22 2.29 -15.71
C LYS A 25 38.20 1.38 -16.40
N GLY A 26 37.23 0.88 -15.64
CA GLY A 26 35.96 0.47 -16.20
C GLY A 26 35.31 1.72 -16.78
N GLN A 27 35.13 1.75 -18.10
CA GLN A 27 34.15 2.62 -18.73
C GLN A 27 32.83 2.42 -17.98
N TYR A 28 32.49 3.36 -17.11
CA TYR A 28 31.08 3.63 -16.86
C TYR A 28 30.59 4.15 -18.21
N ALA A 29 30.05 3.23 -19.03
CA ALA A 29 29.05 3.63 -20.00
C ALA A 29 28.07 4.50 -19.21
N GLU A 30 27.79 5.69 -19.73
CA GLU A 30 26.71 6.53 -19.23
C GLU A 30 25.56 5.59 -18.89
N ALA A 31 25.16 5.59 -17.61
CA ALA A 31 24.00 4.84 -17.19
C ALA A 31 22.84 5.41 -17.99
N ASP A 32 22.47 4.72 -19.08
CA ASP A 32 21.21 4.91 -19.76
C ASP A 32 20.18 4.88 -18.65
N PHE A 33 19.60 6.04 -18.33
CA PHE A 33 18.43 6.12 -17.49
C PHE A 33 17.43 5.15 -18.11
N ASP A 34 17.10 4.08 -17.40
CA ASP A 34 16.25 2.98 -17.86
C ASP A 34 14.88 3.51 -18.30
N PHE A 35 14.79 4.00 -19.53
CA PHE A 35 13.53 4.39 -20.14
C PHE A 35 12.72 3.11 -20.32
N HIS A 36 11.62 3.01 -19.57
CA HIS A 36 10.66 1.95 -19.80
C HIS A 36 10.22 1.98 -21.29
N PRO A 37 10.25 0.83 -22.01
CA PRO A 37 10.03 0.81 -23.47
C PRO A 37 8.63 1.27 -23.89
N ILE A 38 7.69 1.28 -22.94
CA ILE A 38 6.32 1.77 -23.11
C ILE A 38 6.20 3.11 -22.38
N ALA A 39 5.91 4.16 -23.13
CA ALA A 39 5.70 5.50 -22.61
C ALA A 39 4.60 5.52 -21.53
N GLY A 40 4.87 6.25 -20.45
CA GLY A 40 3.90 6.47 -19.38
C GLY A 40 3.92 5.44 -18.25
N CYS A 41 4.54 4.28 -18.45
CA CYS A 41 4.68 3.27 -17.41
C CYS A 41 5.74 3.68 -16.37
N PRO A 42 5.58 3.26 -15.09
CA PRO A 42 6.62 3.45 -14.09
C PRO A 42 7.95 2.81 -14.49
N GLU A 43 9.06 3.43 -14.10
CA GLU A 43 10.39 2.83 -14.24
C GLU A 43 10.43 1.48 -13.49
N ASN A 44 11.11 0.49 -14.07
CA ASN A 44 11.22 -0.86 -13.52
C ASN A 44 9.89 -1.61 -13.30
N SER A 45 8.82 -1.23 -14.00
CA SER A 45 7.55 -1.96 -14.00
C SER A 45 7.41 -2.90 -15.21
N LEU A 46 6.55 -3.90 -15.07
CA LEU A 46 5.93 -4.59 -16.21
C LEU A 46 4.56 -3.95 -16.43
N CYS A 47 4.35 -3.41 -17.63
CA CYS A 47 3.21 -2.54 -17.90
C CYS A 47 2.71 -2.77 -19.32
N THR A 48 1.40 -2.59 -19.54
CA THR A 48 0.84 -2.63 -20.90
C THR A 48 0.76 -1.25 -21.52
N LYS A 49 0.66 -1.19 -22.85
CA LYS A 49 0.49 0.08 -23.59
C LYS A 49 -0.75 0.85 -23.12
N ALA A 50 -1.88 0.16 -22.92
CA ALA A 50 -3.10 0.80 -22.45
C ALA A 50 -2.95 1.39 -21.03
N MET A 51 -2.20 0.72 -20.15
CA MET A 51 -1.90 1.26 -18.82
C MET A 51 -1.04 2.53 -18.90
N GLY A 52 0.02 2.49 -19.71
CA GLY A 52 0.90 3.65 -19.93
C GLY A 52 0.15 4.86 -20.48
N GLU A 53 -0.72 4.65 -21.48
CA GLU A 53 -1.58 5.71 -22.05
C GLU A 53 -2.54 6.31 -21.02
N LYS A 54 -3.21 5.47 -20.21
CA LYS A 54 -4.09 5.95 -19.13
C LYS A 54 -3.33 6.72 -18.05
N ARG A 55 -2.12 6.27 -17.70
CA ARG A 55 -1.26 6.92 -16.71
C ARG A 55 -0.77 8.28 -17.23
N ILE A 56 -0.42 8.40 -18.51
CA ILE A 56 -0.11 9.70 -19.13
C ILE A 56 -1.31 10.65 -19.05
N ALA A 57 -2.51 10.16 -19.40
CA ALA A 57 -3.71 10.99 -19.33
C ALA A 57 -4.02 11.46 -17.91
N TRP A 58 -3.86 10.58 -16.91
CA TRP A 58 -3.98 10.91 -15.49
C TRP A 58 -2.95 11.94 -15.03
N ASN A 59 -1.66 11.72 -15.34
CA ASN A 59 -0.59 12.64 -14.96
C ASN A 59 -0.76 14.00 -15.62
N LYS A 60 -1.14 14.05 -16.91
CA LYS A 60 -1.41 15.30 -17.61
C LYS A 60 -2.55 16.08 -16.95
N LEU A 61 -3.60 15.40 -16.50
CA LEU A 61 -4.72 16.04 -15.80
C LEU A 61 -4.25 16.72 -14.51
N ILE A 62 -3.40 16.03 -13.75
CA ILE A 62 -2.78 16.56 -12.53
C ILE A 62 -1.88 17.75 -12.87
N ASP A 63 -0.95 17.61 -13.81
CA ASP A 63 0.03 18.66 -14.13
C ASP A 63 -0.61 19.95 -14.67
N THR A 64 -1.75 19.83 -15.35
CA THR A 64 -2.42 20.97 -16.00
C THR A 64 -3.52 21.61 -15.16
N HIS A 65 -4.06 20.90 -14.17
CA HIS A 65 -5.21 21.36 -13.39
C HIS A 65 -5.00 21.11 -11.89
N ASN A 66 -4.78 22.19 -11.12
CA ASN A 66 -4.94 22.20 -9.65
C ASN A 66 -6.42 22.11 -9.23
N ASN A 67 -7.29 21.51 -10.04
CA ASN A 67 -8.72 21.47 -9.85
C ASN A 67 -9.19 20.04 -9.58
N PHE A 68 -9.49 19.76 -8.31
CA PHE A 68 -10.01 18.47 -7.87
C PHE A 68 -11.34 18.07 -8.56
N HIS A 69 -12.12 19.03 -9.09
CA HIS A 69 -13.32 18.71 -9.86
C HIS A 69 -13.01 17.95 -11.15
N ASP A 70 -11.92 18.30 -11.84
CA ASP A 70 -11.52 17.63 -13.06
C ASP A 70 -10.96 16.23 -12.77
N LEU A 71 -10.19 16.09 -11.67
CA LEU A 71 -9.76 14.77 -11.15
C LEU A 71 -10.95 13.88 -10.80
N GLU A 72 -11.94 14.42 -10.11
CA GLU A 72 -13.15 13.68 -9.74
C GLU A 72 -14.00 13.32 -10.97
N LYS A 73 -14.07 14.20 -11.97
CA LYS A 73 -14.73 13.89 -13.24
C LYS A 73 -14.02 12.75 -13.96
N TYR A 74 -12.70 12.83 -14.09
CA TYR A 74 -11.90 11.76 -14.70
C TYR A 74 -12.06 10.44 -13.95
N ARG A 75 -12.04 10.45 -12.62
CA ARG A 75 -12.30 9.25 -11.81
C ARG A 75 -13.64 8.60 -12.13
N ARG A 76 -14.72 9.37 -12.28
CA ARG A 76 -16.05 8.81 -12.59
C ARG A 76 -16.11 8.14 -13.97
N GLU A 77 -15.28 8.60 -14.91
CA GLU A 77 -15.23 8.12 -16.29
C GLU A 77 -14.25 6.95 -16.46
N HIS A 78 -13.04 7.08 -15.91
CA HIS A 78 -11.91 6.19 -16.16
C HIS A 78 -11.42 5.42 -14.92
N GLY A 79 -11.82 5.85 -13.73
CA GLY A 79 -11.29 5.38 -12.45
C GLY A 79 -10.15 6.26 -11.92
N ILE A 80 -9.73 5.98 -10.70
CA ILE A 80 -8.57 6.61 -10.04
C ILE A 80 -7.39 5.65 -10.09
N LEU A 81 -6.22 6.19 -10.40
CA LEU A 81 -4.95 5.46 -10.30
C LEU A 81 -4.61 5.24 -8.83
N VAL A 82 -4.38 4.00 -8.42
CA VAL A 82 -4.00 3.65 -7.06
C VAL A 82 -2.98 2.53 -6.98
N GLU A 83 -2.24 2.50 -5.88
CA GLU A 83 -1.34 1.40 -5.55
C GLU A 83 -2.04 0.29 -4.75
N VAL A 84 -1.75 -0.95 -5.11
CA VAL A 84 -2.27 -2.19 -4.52
C VAL A 84 -1.15 -3.23 -4.40
N TRP A 85 -1.35 -4.24 -3.55
CA TRP A 85 -0.53 -5.46 -3.61
C TRP A 85 -1.16 -6.44 -4.59
N THR A 86 -0.34 -7.26 -5.24
CA THR A 86 -0.85 -8.30 -6.13
C THR A 86 0.03 -9.54 -6.14
N THR A 87 -0.55 -10.69 -6.47
CA THR A 87 0.17 -11.93 -6.77
C THR A 87 0.40 -12.13 -8.26
N LEU A 88 -0.09 -11.20 -9.09
CA LEU A 88 0.16 -11.16 -10.52
C LEU A 88 1.56 -10.59 -10.78
N GLU A 89 2.43 -11.41 -11.35
CA GLU A 89 3.74 -10.95 -11.80
C GLU A 89 3.62 -10.10 -13.06
N ASN A 90 2.82 -10.56 -14.02
CA ASN A 90 2.65 -9.90 -15.31
C ASN A 90 1.39 -9.04 -15.34
N PRO A 91 1.41 -7.91 -16.07
CA PRO A 91 0.24 -7.09 -16.27
C PRO A 91 -0.85 -7.89 -17.01
N VAL A 92 -2.10 -7.76 -16.57
CA VAL A 92 -3.25 -8.45 -17.18
C VAL A 92 -4.16 -7.42 -17.81
N GLU A 93 -4.47 -7.61 -19.09
CA GLU A 93 -5.59 -6.93 -19.74
C GLU A 93 -6.73 -7.93 -19.86
N VAL A 94 -7.89 -7.61 -19.27
CA VAL A 94 -9.07 -8.46 -19.40
C VAL A 94 -9.91 -7.95 -20.55
N GLU A 95 -9.80 -8.62 -21.70
CA GLU A 95 -10.56 -8.29 -22.91
C GLU A 95 -12.08 -8.31 -22.62
N GLY A 96 -12.80 -7.28 -23.09
CA GLY A 96 -14.25 -7.18 -22.92
C GLY A 96 -14.75 -6.86 -21.51
N LYS A 97 -13.86 -6.72 -20.52
CA LYS A 97 -14.20 -6.23 -19.17
C LYS A 97 -13.67 -4.83 -18.97
N PRO A 98 -14.24 -4.04 -18.04
CA PRO A 98 -13.66 -2.75 -17.69
C PRO A 98 -12.20 -2.96 -17.26
N LEU A 99 -11.29 -2.37 -18.05
CA LEU A 99 -9.84 -2.55 -17.98
C LEU A 99 -9.30 -2.23 -16.58
N VAL A 100 -9.05 -3.27 -15.77
CA VAL A 100 -8.10 -3.24 -14.65
C VAL A 100 -6.73 -3.45 -15.29
N ALA A 101 -6.20 -2.40 -15.90
CA ALA A 101 -4.85 -2.42 -16.43
C ALA A 101 -3.89 -2.25 -15.25
N ILE A 102 -2.96 -3.19 -15.11
CA ILE A 102 -2.08 -3.30 -13.95
C ILE A 102 -0.66 -3.03 -14.44
N ALA A 103 0.08 -2.13 -13.80
CA ALA A 103 1.52 -2.08 -13.91
C ALA A 103 2.11 -2.70 -12.64
N THR A 104 3.01 -3.67 -12.75
CA THR A 104 3.52 -4.45 -11.61
C THR A 104 5.03 -4.26 -11.43
N TRP A 105 5.51 -4.28 -10.19
CA TRP A 105 6.95 -4.28 -9.88
C TRP A 105 7.23 -5.00 -8.56
N GLU A 106 8.51 -5.27 -8.31
CA GLU A 106 8.95 -5.91 -7.08
C GLU A 106 8.49 -5.14 -5.84
N SER A 107 7.87 -5.85 -4.90
CA SER A 107 7.54 -5.24 -3.62
C SER A 107 8.82 -4.85 -2.86
N PRO A 108 8.93 -3.62 -2.33
CA PRO A 108 10.09 -3.22 -1.52
C PRO A 108 10.18 -4.04 -0.22
N CYS A 109 9.05 -4.59 0.23
CA CYS A 109 8.94 -5.40 1.43
C CYS A 109 9.76 -6.70 1.38
N ALA A 110 10.64 -6.92 2.35
CA ALA A 110 11.36 -8.19 2.47
C ALA A 110 10.41 -9.37 2.76
N PHE A 111 9.34 -9.14 3.54
CA PHE A 111 8.32 -10.15 3.83
C PHE A 111 7.63 -10.67 2.56
N HIS A 112 7.33 -9.77 1.61
CA HIS A 112 6.74 -10.10 0.32
C HIS A 112 7.70 -10.77 -0.67
N ARG A 113 9.00 -10.51 -0.52
CA ARG A 113 10.07 -11.12 -1.33
C ARG A 113 10.59 -12.45 -0.76
N GLY A 114 10.16 -12.82 0.45
CA GLY A 114 10.62 -14.01 1.15
C GLY A 114 10.15 -15.32 0.50
N LYS A 115 10.67 -16.44 1.00
CA LYS A 115 10.35 -17.80 0.55
C LYS A 115 8.96 -18.30 0.99
N THR A 116 8.02 -17.40 1.28
CA THR A 116 6.62 -17.79 1.50
C THR A 116 6.03 -18.26 0.16
N SER A 117 4.94 -19.02 0.18
CA SER A 117 4.42 -19.76 -0.99
C SER A 117 3.96 -18.91 -2.17
N ARG A 118 3.96 -17.57 -2.04
CA ARG A 118 3.53 -16.65 -3.11
C ARG A 118 4.28 -15.33 -2.98
N LYS A 119 4.99 -14.96 -4.03
CA LYS A 119 5.61 -13.64 -4.17
C LYS A 119 4.52 -12.58 -4.30
N ILE A 120 4.66 -11.50 -3.55
CA ILE A 120 3.74 -10.35 -3.61
C ILE A 120 4.46 -9.21 -4.31
N TYR A 121 3.81 -8.66 -5.31
CA TYR A 121 4.23 -7.51 -6.10
C TYR A 121 3.49 -6.26 -5.64
N THR A 122 4.07 -5.10 -5.92
CA THR A 122 3.32 -3.83 -5.87
C THR A 122 2.78 -3.57 -7.26
N ALA A 123 1.60 -2.98 -7.34
CA ALA A 123 1.01 -2.62 -8.60
C ALA A 123 0.25 -1.31 -8.58
N GLU A 124 0.27 -0.62 -9.71
CA GLU A 124 -0.62 0.49 -10.03
C GLU A 124 -1.80 -0.02 -10.85
N THR A 125 -3.02 0.38 -10.50
CA THR A 125 -4.22 0.07 -11.26
C THR A 125 -5.24 1.20 -11.23
N PHE A 126 -6.09 1.29 -12.25
CA PHE A 126 -7.25 2.19 -12.25
C PHE A 126 -8.49 1.50 -11.67
N ILE A 127 -9.12 2.12 -10.69
CA ILE A 127 -10.34 1.61 -10.04
C ILE A 127 -11.47 2.61 -10.18
N SER A 128 -12.64 2.15 -10.59
CA SER A 128 -13.84 2.98 -10.61
C SER A 128 -15.01 2.28 -9.95
N SER A 129 -15.95 3.05 -9.40
CA SER A 129 -17.17 2.51 -8.81
C SER A 129 -18.05 1.78 -9.84
N LYS A 130 -17.88 2.07 -11.14
CA LYS A 130 -18.53 1.38 -12.26
C LYS A 130 -17.74 0.15 -12.73
N ASN A 131 -16.42 0.20 -12.56
CA ASN A 131 -15.43 -0.76 -13.03
C ASN A 131 -14.87 -1.53 -11.82
N LYS A 132 -15.72 -2.34 -11.20
CA LYS A 132 -15.29 -3.20 -10.10
C LYS A 132 -14.20 -4.14 -10.59
N ILE A 133 -13.27 -4.47 -9.70
CA ILE A 133 -12.29 -5.53 -9.97
C ILE A 133 -13.05 -6.80 -10.37
N PRO A 134 -12.76 -7.38 -11.55
CA PRO A 134 -13.36 -8.63 -11.99
C PRO A 134 -13.23 -9.70 -10.91
N GLU A 135 -14.27 -10.50 -10.72
CA GLU A 135 -14.32 -11.50 -9.64
C GLU A 135 -13.09 -12.42 -9.64
N GLU A 136 -12.62 -12.79 -10.84
CA GLU A 136 -11.42 -13.62 -11.02
C GLU A 136 -10.12 -12.97 -10.52
N LEU A 137 -10.04 -11.63 -10.53
CA LEU A 137 -8.86 -10.89 -10.08
C LEU A 137 -8.93 -10.49 -8.60
N ARG A 138 -10.10 -10.60 -7.94
CA ARG A 138 -10.27 -10.22 -6.52
C ARG A 138 -9.41 -11.03 -5.56
N LYS A 139 -9.03 -12.25 -5.93
CA LYS A 139 -8.14 -13.11 -5.15
C LYS A 139 -6.66 -12.81 -5.37
N GLU A 140 -6.35 -11.98 -6.35
CA GLU A 140 -4.99 -11.68 -6.78
C GLU A 140 -4.63 -10.20 -6.57
N ILE A 141 -5.60 -9.34 -6.25
CA ILE A 141 -5.41 -7.91 -5.94
C ILE A 141 -5.82 -7.65 -4.50
N PHE A 142 -4.93 -7.02 -3.73
CA PHE A 142 -5.09 -6.80 -2.30
C PHE A 142 -4.91 -5.33 -1.94
N PHE A 143 -5.95 -4.78 -1.33
CA PHE A 143 -5.93 -3.45 -0.71
C PHE A 143 -5.41 -3.53 0.71
N ARG A 144 -5.06 -2.38 1.26
CA ARG A 144 -4.84 -2.25 2.70
C ARG A 144 -6.20 -2.24 3.42
N PRO A 145 -6.53 -3.26 4.23
CA PRO A 145 -7.77 -3.29 4.98
C PRO A 145 -7.73 -2.32 6.17
N PHE A 146 -8.88 -1.73 6.45
CA PHE A 146 -9.17 -1.00 7.67
C PHE A 146 -10.44 -1.57 8.29
N LEU A 147 -10.39 -1.91 9.58
CA LEU A 147 -11.56 -2.32 10.36
C LEU A 147 -11.92 -1.21 11.33
N LEU A 148 -13.15 -0.73 11.27
CA LEU A 148 -13.68 0.29 12.17
C LEU A 148 -14.77 -0.31 13.06
N ALA A 149 -14.64 -0.11 14.36
CA ALA A 149 -15.58 -0.62 15.35
C ALA A 149 -15.77 0.37 16.52
N PRO A 150 -16.96 0.47 17.13
CA PRO A 150 -17.15 1.25 18.36
C PRO A 150 -16.24 0.76 19.50
N ILE A 151 -15.62 1.67 20.26
CA ILE A 151 -14.77 1.30 21.41
C ILE A 151 -15.58 0.72 22.57
N SER A 152 -16.82 1.19 22.75
CA SER A 152 -17.68 0.84 23.89
C SER A 152 -18.12 -0.62 23.88
N GLU A 153 -18.00 -1.31 22.75
CA GLU A 153 -18.50 -2.66 22.57
C GLU A 153 -17.33 -3.65 22.53
N LYS A 154 -17.22 -4.49 23.56
CA LYS A 154 -16.11 -5.45 23.75
C LYS A 154 -16.45 -6.87 23.30
N ASP A 155 -17.32 -7.01 22.30
CA ASP A 155 -17.85 -8.32 21.89
C ASP A 155 -17.70 -8.56 20.37
N ALA A 156 -17.65 -9.81 19.94
CA ALA A 156 -17.63 -10.21 18.54
C ALA A 156 -18.96 -9.98 17.82
N SER A 157 -20.04 -9.69 18.56
CA SER A 157 -21.36 -9.31 18.02
C SER A 157 -21.39 -7.88 17.43
N VAL A 158 -20.31 -7.13 17.62
CA VAL A 158 -20.17 -5.74 17.17
C VAL A 158 -20.19 -5.64 15.65
N LYS A 159 -20.92 -4.64 15.15
CA LYS A 159 -20.96 -4.34 13.72
C LYS A 159 -19.64 -3.69 13.28
N ILE A 160 -18.67 -4.53 12.93
CA ILE A 160 -17.40 -4.10 12.34
C ILE A 160 -17.63 -3.66 10.90
N LYS A 161 -17.19 -2.44 10.58
CA LYS A 161 -17.14 -1.95 9.20
C LYS A 161 -15.76 -2.22 8.62
N MET A 162 -15.72 -2.70 7.39
CA MET A 162 -14.48 -2.97 6.65
C MET A 162 -14.36 -1.98 5.51
N PHE A 163 -13.15 -1.45 5.33
CA PHE A 163 -12.80 -0.56 4.24
C PHE A 163 -11.56 -1.11 3.54
N HIS A 164 -11.51 -0.98 2.23
CA HIS A 164 -10.37 -1.34 1.41
C HIS A 164 -9.79 -0.06 0.83
N ALA A 165 -8.60 0.30 1.29
CA ALA A 165 -7.92 1.51 0.87
C ALA A 165 -6.67 1.17 0.06
N PRO A 166 -6.26 2.07 -0.85
CA PRO A 166 -5.01 1.89 -1.55
C PRO A 166 -3.80 1.92 -0.59
N LEU A 167 -2.68 1.40 -1.07
CA LEU A 167 -1.43 1.38 -0.32
C LEU A 167 -0.89 2.78 -0.15
N ASP A 168 -1.00 3.57 -1.22
CA ASP A 168 -0.55 4.93 -1.24
C ASP A 168 -1.56 5.85 -0.52
N GLY A 169 -1.00 6.89 0.11
CA GLY A 169 -1.76 7.82 0.93
C GLY A 169 -1.82 7.46 2.41
N SER A 170 -2.07 8.50 3.20
CA SER A 170 -2.12 8.43 4.66
C SER A 170 -3.54 8.68 5.14
N LEU A 171 -4.07 7.79 5.98
CA LEU A 171 -5.36 8.04 6.61
C LEU A 171 -5.30 9.33 7.43
N LEU A 172 -6.13 10.29 7.08
CA LEU A 172 -6.15 11.61 7.68
C LEU A 172 -7.38 11.81 8.56
N ILE A 173 -8.56 11.37 8.07
CA ILE A 173 -9.84 11.78 8.65
C ILE A 173 -10.83 10.61 8.70
N LEU A 174 -11.56 10.49 9.81
CA LEU A 174 -12.84 9.79 9.89
C LEU A 174 -13.95 10.82 10.04
N SER A 175 -14.90 10.86 9.10
CA SER A 175 -15.99 11.85 9.12
C SER A 175 -17.29 11.24 8.62
N GLY A 176 -18.30 11.18 9.48
CA GLY A 176 -19.60 10.60 9.14
C GLY A 176 -19.50 9.12 8.73
N GLY A 177 -18.60 8.36 9.36
CA GLY A 177 -18.37 6.96 9.05
C GLY A 177 -17.65 6.68 7.72
N LYS A 178 -17.06 7.69 7.08
CA LYS A 178 -16.19 7.57 5.90
C LYS A 178 -14.74 7.81 6.28
N LEU A 179 -13.82 7.06 5.68
CA LEU A 179 -12.38 7.28 5.81
C LEU A 179 -11.91 8.21 4.70
N LYS A 180 -11.03 9.17 5.01
CA LYS A 180 -10.40 10.06 4.04
C LYS A 180 -8.89 9.95 4.10
N PHE A 181 -8.30 9.67 2.95
CA PHE A 181 -6.88 9.48 2.79
C PHE A 181 -6.29 10.69 2.07
N LEU A 182 -5.28 11.30 2.68
CA LEU A 182 -4.48 12.31 2.01
C LEU A 182 -3.62 11.61 0.97
N ARG A 183 -3.77 12.02 -0.28
CA ARG A 183 -2.93 11.62 -1.39
C ARG A 183 -2.20 12.83 -1.93
N GLU A 184 -1.02 12.56 -2.45
CA GLU A 184 -0.18 13.52 -3.15
C GLU A 184 0.17 12.91 -4.49
N THR A 185 0.07 13.70 -5.55
CA THR A 185 0.53 13.29 -6.88
C THR A 185 1.03 14.53 -7.59
N ASN A 186 2.32 14.53 -7.96
CA ASN A 186 3.01 15.66 -8.59
C ASN A 186 2.79 17.01 -7.87
N GLY A 187 2.87 17.01 -6.55
CA GLY A 187 2.70 18.19 -5.69
C GLY A 187 1.24 18.59 -5.43
N ILE A 188 0.27 17.89 -6.01
CA ILE A 188 -1.16 18.14 -5.77
C ILE A 188 -1.67 17.27 -4.64
N TYR A 189 -2.20 17.91 -3.60
CA TYR A 189 -2.81 17.25 -2.46
C TYR A 189 -4.32 17.19 -2.57
N TYR A 190 -4.89 16.01 -2.41
CA TYR A 190 -6.34 15.80 -2.40
C TYR A 190 -6.73 14.70 -1.41
N LEU A 191 -8.02 14.66 -1.06
CA LEU A 191 -8.56 13.61 -0.20
C LEU A 191 -9.29 12.57 -1.04
N LEU A 192 -8.88 11.31 -0.89
CA LEU A 192 -9.64 10.15 -1.35
C LEU A 192 -10.57 9.70 -0.24
N VAL A 193 -11.88 9.86 -0.45
CA VAL A 193 -12.94 9.44 0.47
C VAL A 193 -13.39 8.03 0.13
N ILE A 194 -13.44 7.16 1.13
CA ILE A 194 -13.84 5.76 1.03
C ILE A 194 -14.92 5.44 2.06
N ASP A 195 -16.02 4.83 1.64
CA ASP A 195 -17.06 4.32 2.53
C ASP A 195 -17.03 2.79 2.72
N ASP A 196 -17.91 2.28 3.58
CA ASP A 196 -18.04 0.85 3.90
C ASP A 196 -18.70 0.01 2.79
N LYS A 197 -19.00 0.64 1.65
CA LYS A 197 -19.54 0.02 0.43
C LYS A 197 -18.57 0.11 -0.73
N GLU A 198 -17.32 0.51 -0.48
CA GLU A 198 -16.29 0.73 -1.49
C GLU A 198 -16.73 1.75 -2.56
N SER A 199 -17.43 2.79 -2.15
CA SER A 199 -17.59 4.00 -2.97
C SER A 199 -16.42 4.95 -2.71
N TRP A 200 -15.87 5.49 -3.81
CA TRP A 200 -14.63 6.25 -3.84
C TRP A 200 -14.93 7.62 -4.42
N GLU A 201 -14.39 8.67 -3.83
CA GLU A 201 -14.62 10.06 -4.24
C GLU A 201 -13.37 10.89 -3.98
N ILE A 202 -13.01 11.80 -4.90
CA ILE A 202 -11.96 12.78 -4.71
C ILE A 202 -12.61 14.10 -4.28
N VAL A 203 -12.12 14.65 -3.17
CA VAL A 203 -12.53 15.96 -2.65
C VAL A 203 -11.30 16.82 -2.34
N ALA A 204 -11.53 18.13 -2.23
CA ALA A 204 -10.49 19.07 -1.79
C ALA A 204 -10.00 18.73 -0.38
N ASN A 205 -8.76 19.08 -0.08
CA ASN A 205 -8.18 18.94 1.26
C ASN A 205 -8.46 20.20 2.10
N ASP A 206 -9.69 20.34 2.58
CA ASP A 206 -10.13 21.47 3.41
C ASP A 206 -10.43 21.07 4.87
N GLU A 207 -10.24 19.81 5.23
CA GLU A 207 -10.62 19.26 6.53
C GLU A 207 -9.46 19.13 7.53
N LYS A 208 -9.79 19.32 8.80
CA LYS A 208 -8.86 19.09 9.91
C LYS A 208 -8.67 17.59 10.14
N GLN A 209 -7.43 17.19 10.38
CA GLN A 209 -7.09 15.79 10.68
C GLN A 209 -7.86 15.27 11.90
N SER A 210 -8.22 14.00 11.88
CA SER A 210 -8.81 13.34 13.04
C SER A 210 -7.74 13.06 14.11
N PRO A 211 -8.00 13.39 15.40
CA PRO A 211 -7.15 12.93 16.48
C PRO A 211 -7.04 11.40 16.44
N ARG A 212 -5.80 10.91 16.44
CA ARG A 212 -5.47 9.49 16.38
C ARG A 212 -4.40 9.16 17.40
N GLU A 213 -4.62 8.09 18.16
CA GLU A 213 -3.68 7.59 19.16
C GLU A 213 -3.48 6.10 18.92
N GLU A 214 -2.22 5.65 18.81
CA GLU A 214 -1.92 4.22 18.71
C GLU A 214 -2.21 3.54 20.05
N VAL A 215 -2.87 2.38 20.00
CA VAL A 215 -3.26 1.61 21.18
C VAL A 215 -3.03 0.13 20.96
N GLU A 216 -2.95 -0.63 22.06
CA GLU A 216 -2.95 -2.08 21.97
C GLU A 216 -4.24 -2.59 21.31
N CYS A 217 -4.10 -3.54 20.38
CA CYS A 217 -5.24 -4.16 19.73
C CYS A 217 -5.99 -5.08 20.69
N TYR A 218 -7.31 -4.93 20.77
CA TYR A 218 -8.13 -5.86 21.54
C TYR A 218 -8.14 -7.26 20.90
N PRO A 219 -8.14 -8.36 21.70
CA PRO A 219 -8.05 -9.71 21.17
C PRO A 219 -9.14 -10.06 20.14
N TRP A 220 -10.36 -9.55 20.31
CA TRP A 220 -11.47 -9.86 19.40
C TRP A 220 -11.29 -9.27 18.01
N ILE A 221 -10.69 -8.08 17.86
CA ILE A 221 -10.48 -7.46 16.54
C ILE A 221 -9.27 -8.08 15.83
N VAL A 222 -8.26 -8.51 16.61
CA VAL A 222 -7.11 -9.27 16.09
C VAL A 222 -7.59 -10.60 15.53
N LYS A 223 -8.46 -11.31 16.26
CA LYS A 223 -9.05 -12.55 15.78
C LYS A 223 -9.79 -12.36 14.44
N VAL A 224 -10.58 -11.29 14.31
CA VAL A 224 -11.27 -10.96 13.05
C VAL A 224 -10.26 -10.70 11.92
N PHE A 225 -9.16 -10.00 12.20
CA PHE A 225 -8.08 -9.79 11.23
C PHE A 225 -7.42 -11.11 10.80
N GLU A 226 -7.05 -11.97 11.75
CA GLU A 226 -6.41 -13.26 11.47
C GLU A 226 -7.31 -14.18 10.64
N GLU A 227 -8.59 -14.29 11.00
CA GLU A 227 -9.55 -15.19 10.36
C GLU A 227 -10.03 -14.68 8.99
N LYS A 228 -10.26 -13.37 8.83
CA LYS A 228 -10.89 -12.82 7.62
C LYS A 228 -9.92 -12.17 6.63
N LEU A 229 -8.83 -11.59 7.12
CA LEU A 229 -7.96 -10.74 6.31
C LEU A 229 -6.59 -11.37 6.07
N ASN A 230 -6.00 -12.02 7.06
CA ASN A 230 -4.63 -12.51 6.96
C ASN A 230 -4.50 -14.01 6.60
N ALA A 231 -5.57 -14.62 6.08
CA ALA A 231 -5.53 -16.02 5.65
C ALA A 231 -4.43 -16.28 4.60
N ASN A 232 -4.15 -15.29 3.75
CA ASN A 232 -3.13 -15.37 2.70
C ASN A 232 -1.73 -14.91 3.16
N LYS A 233 -1.55 -14.56 4.44
CA LYS A 233 -0.29 -14.08 5.02
C LYS A 233 0.36 -12.93 4.23
N ILE A 234 -0.46 -11.96 3.82
CA ILE A 234 -0.01 -10.75 3.09
C ILE A 234 0.43 -9.68 4.09
N TYR A 235 -0.04 -9.76 5.33
CA TYR A 235 0.19 -8.76 6.35
C TYR A 235 1.07 -9.33 7.47
N GLU A 236 2.09 -8.59 7.89
CA GLU A 236 3.00 -9.01 8.96
C GLU A 236 2.34 -8.82 10.32
N LYS A 237 1.68 -7.67 10.54
CA LYS A 237 1.07 -7.34 11.83
C LYS A 237 -0.16 -6.44 11.68
N ALA A 238 -1.06 -6.53 12.67
CA ALA A 238 -2.13 -5.58 12.89
C ALA A 238 -1.64 -4.40 13.76
N ILE A 239 -2.18 -3.22 13.50
CA ILE A 239 -1.93 -1.99 14.28
C ILE A 239 -3.28 -1.36 14.60
N CYS A 240 -3.48 -0.96 15.85
CA CYS A 240 -4.74 -0.36 16.28
C CYS A 240 -4.56 1.08 16.70
N TYR A 241 -5.58 1.87 16.37
CA TYR A 241 -5.68 3.28 16.74
C TYR A 241 -7.03 3.54 17.38
N LYS A 242 -7.07 4.43 18.37
CA LYS A 242 -8.29 5.18 18.69
C LYS A 242 -8.38 6.33 17.71
N ILE A 243 -9.51 6.48 17.04
CA ILE A 243 -9.77 7.58 16.12
C ILE A 243 -11.11 8.24 16.44
N THR A 244 -11.14 9.57 16.43
CA THR A 244 -12.38 10.32 16.67
C THR A 244 -13.02 10.72 15.34
N ASP A 245 -14.29 10.36 15.13
CA ASP A 245 -15.05 10.87 13.99
C ASP A 245 -15.28 12.37 14.17
N ILE A 246 -14.77 13.20 13.26
CA ILE A 246 -14.80 14.65 13.41
C ILE A 246 -16.23 15.23 13.32
N LYS A 247 -17.15 14.51 12.67
CA LYS A 247 -18.54 14.92 12.49
C LYS A 247 -19.40 14.49 13.68
N THR A 248 -19.29 13.25 14.13
CA THR A 248 -20.14 12.72 15.22
C THR A 248 -19.51 12.87 16.61
N LYS A 249 -18.22 13.18 16.69
CA LYS A 249 -17.39 13.17 17.91
C LYS A 249 -17.30 11.81 18.60
N SER A 250 -17.81 10.75 17.97
CA SER A 250 -17.72 9.39 18.51
C SER A 250 -16.30 8.84 18.33
N VAL A 251 -15.83 8.09 19.32
CA VAL A 251 -14.51 7.46 19.29
C VAL A 251 -14.65 6.01 18.84
N TYR A 252 -13.83 5.64 17.86
CA TYR A 252 -13.79 4.31 17.28
C TYR A 252 -12.42 3.67 17.48
N LEU A 253 -12.42 2.35 17.52
CA LEU A 253 -11.25 1.53 17.31
C LEU A 253 -11.08 1.34 15.80
N LEU A 254 -9.90 1.67 15.31
CA LEU A 254 -9.48 1.46 13.94
C LEU A 254 -8.32 0.48 13.93
N LEU A 255 -8.51 -0.70 13.36
CA LEU A 255 -7.41 -1.60 13.03
C LEU A 255 -6.99 -1.38 11.58
N THR A 256 -5.69 -1.29 11.35
CA THR A 256 -5.06 -1.40 10.03
C THR A 256 -3.93 -2.43 10.10
N VAL A 257 -3.21 -2.58 9.00
CA VAL A 257 -2.18 -3.59 8.84
C VAL A 257 -0.87 -2.97 8.40
N ALA A 258 0.23 -3.57 8.82
CA ALA A 258 1.53 -3.33 8.24
C ALA A 258 2.03 -4.62 7.60
N SER A 259 2.46 -4.53 6.34
CA SER A 259 3.12 -5.63 5.64
C SER A 259 4.64 -5.59 5.81
N CYS A 260 5.20 -4.42 6.13
CA CYS A 260 6.63 -4.22 6.27
C CYS A 260 6.91 -3.41 7.53
N ARG A 261 8.03 -3.70 8.19
CA ARG A 261 8.63 -2.79 9.18
C ARG A 261 9.15 -1.56 8.44
N SER A 262 8.49 -0.43 8.63
CA SER A 262 9.08 0.90 8.43
C SER A 262 10.23 1.12 9.40
#